data_AF-A0A0P7N4D9-F1
#
_entry.id   AF-A0A0P7N4D9-F1
#
_cell.length_a   1.000
_cell.length_b   1.000
_cell.length_c   1.000
_cell.angle_alpha   90.00
_cell.angle_beta   90.00
_cell.angle_gamma   90.00
#
_symmetry.space_group_name_H-M   'P 1'
#
loop_
_entity.id
_entity.type
_entity.pdbx_description
1 polymer ?
#
loop_
_entity_poly.entity_id
_entity_poly.type
_entity_poly.pdbx_seq_one_letter_code
_entity_poly.pdbx_strand_id
1 'polypeptide(L)' 'MENNKLICQACGNDTFSSGQIGSLTSEGNVRPIGSIMATGSPLILTFCKKCGEATSIKVAQPEKFK' A
#
# COMPACT_ATOMS: atom_id res chain seq x y z
N MET A 1 -14.96 -16.39 19.13
CA MET A 1 -14.55 -15.76 17.86
C MET A 1 -13.97 -14.41 18.22
N GLU A 2 -12.67 -14.22 18.09
CA GLU A 2 -12.02 -12.93 18.32
C GLU A 2 -12.42 -11.99 17.18
N ASN A 3 -13.22 -10.97 17.51
CA ASN A 3 -13.49 -9.88 16.59
C ASN A 3 -12.25 -8.97 16.56
N ASN A 4 -11.21 -9.38 15.84
CA ASN A 4 -10.03 -8.55 15.59
C ASN A 4 -10.40 -7.42 14.62
N LYS A 5 -11.18 -6.46 15.13
CA LYS A 5 -11.49 -5.22 14.43
C LYS A 5 -10.22 -4.40 14.36
N LEU A 6 -9.77 -4.06 13.16
CA LEU A 6 -8.61 -3.19 12.97
C LEU A 6 -8.94 -1.82 13.58
N ILE A 7 -8.09 -1.33 14.49
CA ILE A 7 -8.21 -0.01 15.11
C ILE A 7 -6.99 0.83 14.74
N CYS A 8 -7.23 2.07 14.30
CA CYS A 8 -6.19 3.02 13.95
C CYS A 8 -5.47 3.46 15.23
N GLN A 9 -4.17 3.16 15.30
CA GLN A 9 -3.36 3.44 16.49
C GLN A 9 -3.17 4.94 16.73
N ALA A 10 -3.31 5.78 15.70
CA ALA A 10 -3.14 7.23 15.82
C ALA A 10 -4.40 7.97 16.31
N CYS A 11 -5.62 7.50 15.97
CA CYS A 11 -6.86 8.24 16.28
C CYS A 11 -8.02 7.39 16.82
N GLY A 12 -7.82 6.10 17.05
CA GLY A 12 -8.83 5.18 17.61
C GLY A 12 -10.00 4.83 16.67
N ASN A 13 -10.03 5.34 15.45
CA ASN A 13 -11.06 5.05 14.46
C ASN A 13 -10.88 3.64 13.85
N ASP A 14 -11.96 3.07 13.33
CA ASP A 14 -11.99 1.70 12.77
C ASP A 14 -12.35 1.66 11.27
N THR A 15 -12.48 2.81 10.62
CA THR A 15 -12.75 2.91 9.18
C THR A 15 -11.47 3.16 8.40
N PHE A 16 -11.26 2.33 7.39
CA PHE A 16 -10.07 2.33 6.53
C PHE A 16 -10.45 2.40 5.06
N SER A 17 -9.52 2.86 4.25
CA SER A 17 -9.62 2.86 2.80
C SER A 17 -8.28 2.45 2.20
N SER A 18 -8.30 2.02 0.94
CA SER A 18 -7.10 1.66 0.20
C SER A 18 -6.93 2.56 -1.02
N GLY A 19 -5.68 2.88 -1.33
CA GLY A 19 -5.27 3.62 -2.51
C GLY A 19 -4.09 2.95 -3.19
N GLN A 20 -3.78 3.41 -4.40
CA GLN A 20 -2.66 2.90 -5.20
C GLN A 20 -1.65 4.01 -5.47
N ILE A 21 -0.37 3.68 -5.35
CA ILE A 21 0.76 4.50 -5.80
C ILE A 21 1.41 3.80 -6.98
N GLY A 22 1.65 4.55 -8.06
CA GLY A 22 2.10 4.01 -9.33
C GLY A 22 0.99 3.34 -10.13
N SER A 23 1.23 3.16 -11.43
CA SER A 23 0.37 2.45 -12.35
C SER A 23 1.15 2.11 -13.62
N LEU A 24 0.47 1.67 -14.69
CA LEU A 24 1.09 1.54 -16.01
C LEU A 24 1.49 2.89 -16.62
N THR A 25 0.81 3.97 -16.23
CA THR A 25 0.97 5.31 -16.83
C THR A 25 1.46 6.36 -15.83
N SER A 26 1.76 5.96 -14.59
CA SER A 26 2.23 6.88 -13.55
C SER A 26 3.47 6.37 -12.84
N GLU A 27 4.28 7.33 -12.40
CA GLU A 27 5.47 7.11 -11.60
C GLU A 27 5.11 6.58 -10.19
N GLY A 28 6.11 6.01 -9.49
CA GLY A 28 5.93 5.53 -8.11
C GLY A 28 5.80 4.02 -7.96
N ASN A 29 5.93 3.25 -9.03
CA ASN A 29 6.08 1.80 -8.92
C ASN A 29 7.37 1.44 -8.17
N VAL A 30 7.30 0.50 -7.23
CA VAL A 30 8.50 -0.13 -6.66
C VAL A 30 9.14 -1.02 -7.73
N ARG A 31 10.49 -1.03 -7.81
CA ARG A 31 11.23 -1.81 -8.81
C ARG A 31 12.46 -2.47 -8.20
N PRO A 32 12.98 -3.55 -8.82
CA PRO A 32 14.24 -4.14 -8.39
C PRO A 32 15.37 -3.11 -8.39
N ILE A 33 16.27 -3.21 -7.41
CA ILE A 33 17.42 -2.31 -7.29
C ILE A 33 18.29 -2.45 -8.55
N GLY A 34 18.68 -1.32 -9.15
CA GLY A 34 19.50 -1.31 -10.36
C GLY A 34 18.75 -1.59 -11.66
N SER A 35 17.44 -1.81 -11.62
CA SER A 35 16.65 -1.99 -12.85
C SER A 35 16.62 -0.71 -13.68
N ILE A 36 17.11 -0.80 -14.92
CA ILE A 36 16.97 0.24 -15.95
C ILE A 36 15.56 0.26 -16.55
N MET A 37 14.77 -0.80 -16.35
CA MET A 37 13.40 -0.90 -16.85
C MET A 37 12.45 -0.10 -15.96
N ALA A 38 11.56 0.67 -16.59
CA ALA A 38 10.50 1.41 -15.90
C ALA A 38 9.37 0.50 -15.36
N THR A 39 9.40 -0.79 -15.69
CA THR A 39 8.40 -1.77 -15.29
C THR A 39 8.62 -2.25 -13.86
N GLY A 40 8.00 -1.55 -12.91
CA GLY A 40 7.90 -1.97 -11.52
C GLY A 40 6.58 -2.65 -11.17
N SER A 41 6.26 -2.66 -9.88
CA SER A 41 4.96 -3.03 -9.32
C SER A 41 4.34 -1.82 -8.59
N PRO A 42 3.04 -1.55 -8.77
CA PRO A 42 2.35 -0.57 -7.94
C PRO A 42 2.41 -0.92 -6.45
N LEU A 43 2.27 0.09 -5.60
CA LEU A 43 2.10 -0.08 -4.16
C LEU A 43 0.63 0.14 -3.79
N ILE A 44 0.08 -0.75 -2.97
CA ILE A 44 -1.24 -0.60 -2.38
C ILE A 44 -1.06 -0.10 -0.95
N LEU A 45 -1.62 1.07 -0.67
CA LEU A 45 -1.61 1.69 0.66
C LEU A 45 -2.97 1.47 1.30
N THR A 46 -3.01 0.96 2.54
CA THR A 46 -4.22 1.00 3.37
C THR A 46 -4.00 2.03 4.46
N PHE A 47 -4.98 2.93 4.64
CA PHE A 47 -4.88 4.04 5.56
C PHE A 47 -6.20 4.32 6.27
N CYS A 48 -6.13 4.96 7.43
CA CYS A 48 -7.29 5.39 8.19
C CYS A 48 -8.05 6.48 7.42
N LYS A 49 -9.34 6.25 7.16
CA LYS A 49 -10.15 7.22 6.42
C LYS A 49 -10.34 8.54 7.17
N LYS A 50 -10.20 8.53 8.51
CA LYS A 50 -10.39 9.70 9.36
C LYS A 50 -9.15 10.58 9.46
N CYS A 51 -7.98 10.02 9.73
CA CYS A 51 -6.77 10.80 10.02
C CYS A 51 -5.62 10.60 9.02
N GLY A 52 -5.77 9.72 8.03
CA GLY A 52 -4.75 9.47 7.01
C GLY A 52 -3.60 8.54 7.43
N GLU A 53 -3.57 8.07 8.68
CA GLU A 53 -2.53 7.16 9.17
C GLU A 53 -2.47 5.88 8.33
N ALA A 54 -1.31 5.59 7.75
CA ALA A 54 -1.11 4.37 6.97
C ALA A 54 -0.98 3.16 7.92
N THR A 55 -1.78 2.12 7.69
CA THR A 55 -1.70 0.87 8.46
C THR A 55 -0.91 -0.21 7.73
N SER A 56 -0.81 -0.13 6.41
CA SER A 56 0.07 -1.00 5.63
C SER A 56 0.40 -0.42 4.26
N ILE A 57 1.55 -0.85 3.73
CA ILE A 57 1.92 -0.69 2.34
C ILE A 57 2.28 -2.08 1.79
N LYS A 58 1.76 -2.43 0.62
CA LYS A 58 1.98 -3.74 -0.01
C LYS A 58 2.43 -3.56 -1.46
N VAL A 59 3.36 -4.40 -1.90
CA VAL A 59 3.69 -4.55 -3.31
C VAL A 59 2.55 -5.30 -3.99
N ALA A 60 1.96 -4.75 -5.05
CA ALA A 60 0.79 -5.36 -5.71
C ALA A 60 1.15 -6.66 -6.46
N GLN A 61 2.37 -6.74 -6.96
CA GLN A 61 2.91 -7.82 -7.80
C GLN A 61 4.32 -8.22 -7.32
N PRO A 62 4.44 -8.78 -6.10
CA PRO A 62 5.73 -9.15 -5.52
C PRO A 62 6.47 -10.22 -6.34
N GLU A 63 5.75 -11.01 -7.15
CA GLU A 63 6.30 -12.02 -8.05
C GLU A 63 7.23 -11.46 -9.14
N LYS A 64 7.25 -10.14 -9.35
CA LYS A 64 8.20 -9.44 -10.25
C LYS A 64 9.62 -9.29 -9.67
N PHE A 65 9.83 -9.68 -8.41
CA PHE A 65 11.08 -9.49 -7.67
C PHE A 65 11.77 -10.82 -7.32
N LYS A 66 11.49 -11.89 -8.08
CA LYS A 66 12.12 -13.21 -7.89
C LYS A 66 13.62 -13.19 -8.18
#